data_AF-A0A1V4TVA4-F1
#
_entry.id   AF-A0A1V4TVA4-F1
#
_cell.length_a   1.000
_cell.length_b   1.000
_cell.length_c   1.000
_cell.angle_alpha   90.00
_cell.angle_beta   90.00
_cell.angle_gamma   90.00
#
_symmetry.space_group_name_H-M   'P 1'
#
loop_
_entity.id
_entity.type
_entity.pdbx_description
1 polymer ?
#
loop_
_entity_poly.entity_id
_entity_poly.type
_entity_poly.pdbx_seq_one_letter_code
_entity_poly.pdbx_strand_id
1 'polypeptide(L)'
;MIGIGEYRVGSFPMMTIGLGSCIGLTLYDESLKAGAMVHIMLPDSSGRTDRPGKYADTAIPLLLNELSKLGSRKGSSIVAKMAGGACMFEYFGANLNIGERNAERVKNILKDHGIKLVAEDCGGKVGRSVTFIPSNHGKFTIRRADGTTCDL
;
A
#
# COMPACT_ATOMS: atom_id res chain seq x y z
N MET A 1 4.26 3.21 -13.31
CA MET A 1 5.03 2.34 -12.40
C MET A 1 5.41 3.16 -11.17
N ILE A 2 5.47 2.54 -10.00
CA ILE A 2 5.78 3.16 -8.70
C ILE A 2 6.94 2.41 -8.07
N GLY A 3 8.06 3.11 -7.87
CA GLY A 3 9.24 2.57 -7.20
C GLY A 3 9.17 2.66 -5.68
N ILE A 4 10.20 2.15 -5.00
CA ILE A 4 10.30 2.15 -3.54
C ILE A 4 10.22 3.59 -3.01
N GLY A 5 9.30 3.82 -2.06
CA GLY A 5 9.09 5.12 -1.43
C GLY A 5 8.46 6.18 -2.35
N GLU A 6 8.03 5.80 -3.55
CA GLU A 6 7.28 6.66 -4.46
C GLU A 6 5.77 6.44 -4.29
N TYR A 7 4.99 7.40 -4.77
CA TYR A 7 3.54 7.30 -4.86
C TYR A 7 3.03 7.95 -6.14
N ARG A 8 1.77 7.65 -6.48
CA ARG A 8 1.00 8.32 -7.53
C ARG A 8 -0.45 8.46 -7.08
N VAL A 9 -1.13 9.48 -7.59
CA VAL A 9 -2.56 9.74 -7.33
C VAL A 9 -3.25 10.08 -8.64
N GLY A 10 -4.47 9.59 -8.84
CA GLY A 10 -5.29 9.84 -10.02
C GLY A 10 -6.29 8.73 -10.32
N SER A 11 -6.87 8.78 -11.52
CA SER A 11 -7.82 7.79 -12.03
C SER A 11 -7.20 6.77 -13.00
N PHE A 12 -5.91 6.91 -13.31
CA PHE A 12 -5.18 6.06 -14.25
C PHE A 12 -4.62 4.79 -13.60
N PRO A 13 -4.31 3.73 -14.37
CA PRO A 13 -3.70 2.51 -13.86
C PRO A 13 -2.34 2.76 -13.20
N MET A 14 -2.14 2.15 -12.03
CA MET A 14 -0.92 2.22 -11.24
C MET A 14 -0.39 0.82 -10.98
N MET A 15 0.93 0.67 -10.89
CA MET A 15 1.55 -0.63 -10.66
C MET A 15 2.83 -0.46 -9.86
N THR A 16 3.04 -1.36 -8.90
CA THR A 16 4.33 -1.54 -8.23
C THR A 16 4.74 -3.01 -8.30
N ILE A 17 6.04 -3.26 -8.34
CA ILE A 17 6.62 -4.58 -8.51
C ILE A 17 7.63 -4.85 -7.40
N GLY A 18 7.96 -6.13 -7.19
CA GLY A 18 9.02 -6.51 -6.26
C GLY A 18 8.67 -6.26 -4.79
N LEU A 19 7.39 -6.37 -4.42
CA LEU A 19 6.95 -6.34 -3.03
C LEU A 19 7.42 -7.64 -2.34
N GLY A 20 8.60 -7.56 -1.72
CA GLY A 20 9.08 -8.50 -0.71
C GLY A 20 8.50 -8.12 0.64
N SER A 21 9.35 -7.71 1.59
CA SER A 21 8.91 -7.19 2.90
C SER A 21 8.20 -5.83 2.83
N CYS A 22 8.33 -5.11 1.72
CA CYS A 22 7.62 -3.86 1.47
C CYS A 22 6.10 -4.06 1.32
N ILE A 23 5.34 -2.98 1.44
CA ILE A 23 3.88 -2.96 1.27
C ILE A 23 3.48 -2.04 0.13
N GLY A 24 2.73 -2.56 -0.83
CA GLY A 24 1.98 -1.78 -1.78
C GLY A 24 0.62 -1.46 -1.18
N LEU A 25 0.36 -0.20 -0.87
CA LEU A 25 -0.91 0.27 -0.30
C LEU A 25 -1.65 1.11 -1.34
N THR A 26 -2.96 0.90 -1.46
CA THR A 26 -3.86 1.78 -2.20
C THR A 26 -4.91 2.38 -1.28
N LEU A 27 -5.27 3.63 -1.57
CA LEU A 27 -6.45 4.30 -1.04
C LEU A 27 -7.36 4.65 -2.22
N TYR A 28 -8.64 4.30 -2.13
CA TYR A 28 -9.58 4.47 -3.22
C TYR A 28 -10.84 5.18 -2.77
N ASP A 29 -11.23 6.23 -3.50
CA ASP A 29 -12.49 6.93 -3.35
C ASP A 29 -13.40 6.59 -4.53
N GLU A 30 -14.41 5.74 -4.29
CA GLU A 30 -15.39 5.31 -5.30
C GLU A 30 -16.13 6.50 -5.91
N SER A 31 -16.45 7.52 -5.11
CA SER A 31 -17.23 8.67 -5.58
C SER A 31 -16.49 9.49 -6.64
N LEU A 32 -15.16 9.53 -6.54
CA LEU A 32 -14.28 10.22 -7.49
C LEU A 32 -13.75 9.31 -8.59
N LYS A 33 -13.91 7.99 -8.45
CA LYS A 33 -13.23 6.97 -9.28
C LYS A 33 -11.71 7.25 -9.39
N ALA A 34 -11.15 7.73 -8.29
CA ALA A 34 -9.75 8.11 -8.17
C ALA A 34 -9.15 7.47 -6.93
N GLY A 35 -7.85 7.24 -6.98
CA GLY A 35 -7.14 6.63 -5.87
C GLY A 35 -5.69 7.06 -5.83
N ALA A 36 -5.02 6.61 -4.78
CA ALA A 36 -3.60 6.76 -4.57
C ALA A 36 -2.97 5.40 -4.37
N MET A 37 -1.73 5.23 -4.81
CA MET A 37 -0.93 4.04 -4.56
C MET A 37 0.47 4.45 -4.11
N VAL A 38 1.03 3.73 -3.13
CA VAL A 38 2.38 3.96 -2.58
C VAL A 38 3.10 2.64 -2.36
N HIS A 39 4.43 2.66 -2.49
CA HIS A 39 5.31 1.55 -2.13
C HIS A 39 6.04 1.87 -0.82
N ILE A 40 5.53 1.36 0.29
CA ILE A 40 6.08 1.55 1.64
C ILE A 40 7.18 0.52 1.90
N MET A 41 8.34 0.99 2.37
CA MET A 41 9.50 0.14 2.67
C MET A 41 9.62 -0.18 4.16
N LEU A 42 9.29 0.80 5.01
CA LEU A 42 9.58 0.76 6.44
C LEU A 42 8.35 1.18 7.26
N PRO A 43 8.28 0.80 8.54
CA PRO A 43 7.10 1.11 9.35
C PRO A 43 7.09 2.58 9.81
N ASP A 44 8.23 3.13 10.20
CA ASP A 44 8.31 4.45 10.85
C ASP A 44 9.43 5.33 10.29
N SER A 45 9.12 6.61 10.11
CA SER A 45 10.04 7.64 9.63
C SER A 45 11.11 8.00 10.67
N SER A 46 10.79 7.89 11.96
CA SER A 46 11.60 8.40 13.07
C SER A 46 11.96 9.89 12.89
N GLY A 47 11.02 10.70 12.37
CA GLY A 47 11.20 12.13 12.16
C GLY A 47 11.85 12.53 10.83
N ARG A 48 12.16 11.57 9.95
CA ARG A 48 12.68 11.86 8.60
C ARG A 48 11.57 12.34 7.67
N THR A 49 11.87 13.34 6.85
CA THR A 49 10.90 14.03 5.98
C THR A 49 11.25 13.99 4.48
N ASP A 50 12.43 13.49 4.12
CA ASP A 50 12.98 13.50 2.76
C ASP A 50 12.17 12.66 1.76
N ARG A 51 11.61 11.54 2.22
CA ARG A 51 10.87 10.58 1.38
C ARG A 51 9.65 10.03 2.11
N PRO A 52 8.55 10.80 2.20
CA PRO A 52 7.39 10.42 3.01
C PRO A 52 6.69 9.14 2.51
N GLY A 53 6.79 8.79 1.21
CA GLY A 53 6.25 7.52 0.71
C GLY A 53 6.98 6.26 1.22
N LYS A 54 8.19 6.42 1.78
CA LYS A 54 9.02 5.29 2.24
C LYS A 54 8.51 4.67 3.54
N TYR A 55 7.82 5.43 4.38
CA TYR A 55 7.44 5.04 5.74
C TYR A 55 5.92 5.03 5.89
N ALA A 56 5.35 4.05 6.60
CA ALA A 56 3.90 3.93 6.74
C ALA A 56 3.28 5.16 7.43
N ASP A 57 3.93 5.66 8.49
CA ASP A 57 3.51 6.82 9.30
C ASP A 57 3.39 8.13 8.51
N THR A 58 4.21 8.30 7.47
CA THR A 58 4.22 9.50 6.63
C THR A 58 3.48 9.29 5.29
N ALA A 59 3.46 8.07 4.76
CA ALA A 59 2.81 7.75 3.50
C ALA A 59 1.28 7.87 3.57
N ILE A 60 0.64 7.34 4.63
CA ILE A 60 -0.82 7.34 4.73
C ILE A 60 -1.38 8.77 4.84
N PRO A 61 -0.89 9.65 5.75
CA PRO A 61 -1.34 11.04 5.80
C PRO A 61 -1.09 11.79 4.49
N LEU A 62 0.06 11.53 3.85
CA LEU A 62 0.39 12.11 2.54
C LEU A 62 -0.66 11.73 1.48
N LEU A 63 -0.99 10.44 1.35
CA LEU A 63 -1.96 10.00 0.35
C LEU A 63 -3.36 10.59 0.58
N LEU A 64 -3.80 10.69 1.84
CA LEU A 64 -5.08 11.30 2.19
C LEU A 64 -5.13 12.78 1.81
N ASN A 65 -4.05 13.52 2.08
CA ASN A 65 -3.93 14.92 1.69
C ASN A 65 -3.99 15.08 0.16
N GLU A 66 -3.29 14.23 -0.58
CA GLU A 66 -3.29 14.27 -2.04
C GLU A 66 -4.66 13.90 -2.64
N LEU A 67 -5.36 12.91 -2.08
CA LEU A 67 -6.74 12.61 -2.47
C LEU A 67 -7.69 13.76 -2.15
N SER A 68 -7.49 14.44 -1.01
CA SER A 68 -8.28 15.61 -0.66
C SER A 68 -8.08 16.76 -1.65
N LYS A 69 -6.85 16.98 -2.13
CA LYS A 69 -6.56 17.94 -3.21
C LYS A 69 -7.25 17.60 -4.54
N LEU A 70 -7.51 16.32 -4.81
CA LEU A 70 -8.32 15.88 -5.95
C LEU A 70 -9.84 16.04 -5.73
N GLY A 71 -10.25 16.54 -4.56
CA GLY A 71 -11.65 16.77 -4.23
C GLY A 71 -12.27 15.72 -3.31
N SER A 72 -11.48 14.79 -2.74
CA SER A 72 -12.01 13.82 -1.77
C SER A 72 -12.41 14.56 -0.50
N ARG A 73 -13.68 14.38 -0.10
CA ARG A 73 -14.28 15.11 1.00
C ARG A 73 -14.06 14.37 2.31
N LYS A 74 -14.01 15.10 3.44
CA LYS A 74 -14.06 14.46 4.76
C LYS A 74 -15.33 13.62 4.88
N GLY A 75 -15.18 12.35 5.27
CA GLY A 75 -16.29 11.38 5.33
C GLY A 75 -16.60 10.69 4.00
N SER A 76 -15.79 10.87 2.95
CA SER A 76 -15.84 10.01 1.76
C SER A 76 -15.56 8.55 2.16
N SER A 77 -16.16 7.62 1.42
CA SER A 77 -15.99 6.18 1.61
C SER A 77 -14.63 5.70 1.07
N ILE A 78 -13.53 6.31 1.54
CA ILE A 78 -12.19 5.87 1.19
C ILE A 78 -11.98 4.47 1.77
N VAL A 79 -11.61 3.55 0.89
CA VAL A 79 -11.26 2.18 1.26
C VAL A 79 -9.80 1.92 0.93
N ALA A 80 -9.17 1.06 1.72
CA ALA A 80 -7.80 0.63 1.51
C ALA A 80 -7.74 -0.82 1.00
N LYS A 81 -6.78 -1.10 0.11
CA LYS A 81 -6.33 -2.45 -0.21
C LYS A 81 -4.80 -2.49 -0.14
N MET A 82 -4.23 -3.62 0.27
CA MET A 82 -2.77 -3.73 0.37
C MET A 82 -2.25 -5.12 0.02
N ALA A 83 -1.00 -5.21 -0.42
CA ALA A 83 -0.31 -6.48 -0.56
C ALA A 83 1.19 -6.32 -0.33
N GLY A 84 1.87 -7.42 -0.01
CA GLY A 84 3.32 -7.48 0.21
C GLY A 84 3.69 -8.08 1.57
N GLY A 85 4.74 -7.61 2.20
CA GLY A 85 5.15 -8.12 3.52
C GLY A 85 5.61 -9.58 3.50
N ALA A 86 6.09 -10.09 2.36
CA ALA A 86 6.68 -11.41 2.24
C ALA A 86 7.99 -11.50 3.03
N CYS A 87 8.24 -12.67 3.63
CA CYS A 87 9.54 -13.01 4.22
C CYS A 87 10.24 -14.05 3.34
N MET A 88 11.19 -13.60 2.51
CA MET A 88 11.90 -14.46 1.54
C MET A 88 13.08 -15.23 2.13
N PHE A 89 13.56 -14.86 3.34
CA PHE A 89 14.75 -15.46 3.95
C PHE A 89 14.45 -15.92 5.39
N GLU A 90 14.39 -17.23 5.61
CA GLU A 90 14.15 -17.84 6.94
C GLU A 90 15.41 -17.91 7.83
N TYR A 91 16.60 -17.60 7.30
CA TYR A 91 17.89 -18.03 7.90
C TYR A 91 18.65 -17.02 8.77
N PHE A 92 18.14 -15.81 9.01
CA PHE A 92 18.74 -14.91 10.01
C PHE A 92 17.80 -14.81 11.24
N GLY A 93 18.34 -14.81 12.46
CA GLY A 93 17.55 -14.94 13.68
C GLY A 93 16.59 -13.76 13.95
N ALA A 94 15.53 -14.04 14.73
CA ALA A 94 14.65 -13.21 15.58
C ALA A 94 14.27 -11.73 15.25
N ASN A 95 15.03 -11.00 14.44
CA ASN A 95 14.81 -9.62 14.01
C ASN A 95 14.18 -9.51 12.61
N LEU A 96 13.72 -10.63 12.02
CA LEU A 96 13.48 -10.77 10.58
C LEU A 96 12.03 -10.65 10.09
N ASN A 97 11.08 -10.26 10.94
CA ASN A 97 9.68 -10.06 10.54
C ASN A 97 9.39 -8.63 10.06
N ILE A 98 10.28 -8.07 9.22
CA ILE A 98 10.11 -6.70 8.69
C ILE A 98 8.79 -6.58 7.92
N GLY A 99 8.44 -7.61 7.14
CA GLY A 99 7.19 -7.63 6.36
C GLY A 99 5.93 -7.59 7.23
N GLU A 100 5.91 -8.38 8.30
CA GLU A 100 4.81 -8.40 9.27
C GLU A 100 4.70 -7.07 9.98
N ARG A 101 5.81 -6.52 10.49
CA ARG A 101 5.84 -5.20 11.15
C ARG A 101 5.37 -4.08 10.23
N ASN A 102 5.75 -4.11 8.95
CA ASN A 102 5.27 -3.16 7.95
C ASN A 102 3.75 -3.28 7.77
N ALA A 103 3.24 -4.50 7.61
CA ALA A 103 1.81 -4.75 7.44
C ALA A 103 1.00 -4.30 8.66
N GLU A 104 1.43 -4.68 9.86
CA GLU A 104 0.81 -4.28 11.13
C GLU A 104 0.81 -2.76 11.30
N ARG A 105 1.93 -2.10 11.01
CA ARG A 105 2.02 -0.65 11.15
C ARG A 105 1.06 0.06 10.19
N VAL A 106 0.98 -0.38 8.93
CA VAL A 106 0.01 0.14 7.96
C VAL A 106 -1.43 -0.05 8.46
N LYS A 107 -1.78 -1.25 8.95
CA LYS A 107 -3.13 -1.53 9.50
C LYS A 107 -3.48 -0.62 10.67
N ASN A 108 -2.55 -0.43 11.60
CA ASN A 108 -2.76 0.43 12.77
C ASN A 108 -3.01 1.89 12.34
N ILE A 109 -2.19 2.42 11.44
CA ILE A 109 -2.35 3.81 10.99
C ILE A 109 -3.63 4.00 10.18
N LEU A 110 -4.02 3.02 9.34
CA LEU A 110 -5.31 3.05 8.65
C LEU A 110 -6.48 3.11 9.64
N LYS A 111 -6.42 2.29 10.70
CA LYS A 111 -7.41 2.29 11.79
C LYS A 111 -7.47 3.63 12.52
N ASP A 112 -6.31 4.23 12.83
CA ASP A 112 -6.23 5.53 13.48
C ASP A 112 -6.85 6.66 12.63
N HIS A 113 -6.79 6.52 11.30
CA HIS A 113 -7.44 7.44 10.35
C HIS A 113 -8.89 7.05 10.01
N GLY A 114 -9.42 5.98 10.61
CA GLY A 114 -10.79 5.51 10.34
C GLY A 114 -11.00 4.92 8.94
N ILE A 115 -9.93 4.49 8.27
CA ILE A 115 -9.98 3.94 6.90
C ILE A 115 -10.16 2.43 6.97
N LYS A 116 -11.19 1.92 6.29
CA LYS A 116 -11.45 0.49 6.22
C LYS A 116 -10.50 -0.19 5.25
N LEU A 117 -9.70 -1.14 5.75
CA LEU A 117 -8.99 -2.11 4.92
C LEU A 117 -9.98 -3.18 4.43
N VAL A 118 -10.32 -3.15 3.15
CA VAL A 118 -11.35 -4.05 2.58
C VAL A 118 -10.79 -5.33 2.00
N ALA A 119 -9.50 -5.35 1.64
CA ALA A 119 -8.82 -6.55 1.18
C ALA A 119 -7.31 -6.47 1.41
N GLU A 120 -6.68 -7.62 1.64
CA GLU A 120 -5.22 -7.71 1.74
C GLU A 120 -4.65 -9.05 1.23
N ASP A 121 -3.43 -9.02 0.70
CA ASP A 121 -2.59 -10.20 0.43
C ASP A 121 -1.18 -9.97 0.99
N CYS A 122 -1.05 -10.19 2.30
CA CYS A 122 0.18 -9.94 3.05
C CYS A 122 0.85 -11.23 3.56
N GLY A 123 2.15 -11.17 3.85
CA GLY A 123 2.89 -12.30 4.43
C GLY A 123 3.35 -13.32 3.38
N GLY A 124 3.59 -14.58 3.79
CA GLY A 124 4.08 -15.64 2.91
C GLY A 124 5.55 -15.49 2.50
N LYS A 125 6.04 -16.38 1.62
CA LYS A 125 7.47 -16.45 1.22
C LYS A 125 7.76 -15.91 -0.18
N VAL A 126 6.73 -15.59 -0.96
CA VAL A 126 6.85 -15.27 -2.38
C VAL A 126 6.59 -13.79 -2.61
N GLY A 127 7.51 -13.08 -3.28
CA GLY A 127 7.29 -11.68 -3.64
C GLY A 127 6.13 -11.48 -4.61
N ARG A 128 5.58 -10.27 -4.67
CA ARG A 128 4.47 -9.97 -5.58
C ARG A 128 4.53 -8.59 -6.22
N SER A 129 3.72 -8.43 -7.24
CA SER A 129 3.46 -7.19 -7.95
C SER A 129 1.99 -6.88 -7.85
N VAL A 130 1.65 -5.60 -7.75
CA VAL A 130 0.27 -5.12 -7.61
C VAL A 130 -0.03 -4.18 -8.76
N THR A 131 -1.20 -4.38 -9.37
CA THR A 131 -1.82 -3.44 -10.31
C THR A 131 -3.11 -2.90 -9.70
N PHE A 132 -3.27 -1.59 -9.74
CA PHE A 132 -4.44 -0.89 -9.24
C PHE A 132 -5.05 -0.03 -10.35
N ILE A 133 -6.35 -0.18 -10.58
CA ILE A 133 -7.08 0.55 -11.63
C ILE A 133 -8.26 1.29 -11.00
N PRO A 134 -8.07 2.56 -10.57
CA PRO A 134 -9.12 3.34 -9.91
C PRO A 134 -10.37 3.55 -10.78
N SER A 135 -10.18 3.77 -12.09
CA SER A 135 -11.27 3.95 -13.06
C SER A 135 -12.15 2.72 -13.25
N ASN A 136 -11.68 1.54 -12.86
CA ASN A 136 -12.41 0.28 -12.93
C ASN A 136 -12.75 -0.21 -11.51
N HIS A 137 -13.56 0.57 -10.79
CA HIS A 137 -14.06 0.25 -9.43
C HIS A 137 -12.96 -0.14 -8.44
N GLY A 138 -11.79 0.49 -8.56
CA GLY A 138 -10.65 0.18 -7.71
C GLY A 138 -10.15 -1.27 -7.82
N LYS A 139 -10.22 -1.87 -9.03
CA LYS A 139 -9.70 -3.21 -9.31
C LYS A 139 -8.25 -3.32 -8.83
N PHE A 140 -7.98 -4.35 -8.02
CA PHE A 140 -6.69 -4.59 -7.40
C PHE A 140 -6.23 -6.00 -7.72
N THR A 141 -5.26 -6.13 -8.64
CA THR A 141 -4.75 -7.41 -9.11
C THR A 141 -3.36 -7.64 -8.56
N ILE A 142 -3.13 -8.81 -7.98
CA ILE A 142 -1.85 -9.24 -7.47
C ILE A 142 -1.31 -10.36 -8.34
N ARG A 143 -0.05 -10.24 -8.75
CA ARG A 143 0.70 -11.29 -9.42
C ARG A 143 1.90 -11.67 -8.55
N ARG A 144 1.93 -12.91 -8.07
CA ARG A 144 3.04 -13.44 -7.27
C ARG A 144 4.14 -13.96 -8.17
N ALA A 145 5.36 -14.02 -7.64
CA ALA A 145 6.55 -14.45 -8.39
C ALA A 145 6.51 -15.94 -8.80
N ASP A 146 5.68 -16.75 -8.12
CA ASP A 146 5.41 -18.16 -8.47
C ASP A 146 4.44 -18.32 -9.66
N GLY A 147 3.97 -17.21 -10.25
CA GLY A 147 3.04 -17.20 -11.37
C GLY A 147 1.56 -17.15 -10.98
N THR A 148 1.23 -17.30 -9.69
CA THR A 148 -0.17 -17.20 -9.24
C THR A 148 -0.66 -15.75 -9.32
N THR A 149 -1.94 -15.59 -9.67
CA THR A 149 -2.59 -14.28 -9.79
C THR A 149 -3.92 -14.32 -9.03
N CYS A 150 -4.24 -13.24 -8.31
CA CYS A 150 -5.54 -13.06 -7.68
C CYS A 150 -6.03 -11.62 -7.84
N ASP A 151 -7.35 -11.47 -7.91
CA ASP A 151 -8.04 -10.18 -7.89
C ASP A 151 -8.72 -10.02 -6.51
N LEU A 152 -8.54 -8.84 -5.91
CA LEU A 152 -9.12 -8.44 -4.63
C LEU A 152 -9.99 -7.18 -4.78
#